data_AF-A0A9E6DCZ1-F1
#
_entry.id   AF-A0A9E6DCZ1-F1
#
_cell.length_a   1.000
_cell.length_b   1.000
_cell.length_c   1.000
_cell.angle_alpha   90.00
_cell.angle_beta   90.00
_cell.angle_gamma   90.00
#
_symmetry.space_group_name_H-M   'P 1'
#
loop_
_entity.id
_entity.type
_entity.pdbx_description
1 polymer ?
#
loop_
_entity_poly.entity_id
_entity_poly.type
_entity_poly.pdbx_seq_one_letter_code
_entity_poly.pdbx_strand_id
1 'polypeptide(L)'
;MNSDMMDIFKGKTVSFGSSTDTLAVKNISFQEIHNKLFVVGEIPLSATEQNLALNKSCAVAWDSVEDFIVFDSESEYSKWVEATEAGET
;
A
#
# COMPACT_ATOMS: atom_id res chain seq x y z
N MET A 1 -12.69 -15.20 -4.05
CA MET A 1 -11.37 -14.94 -3.42
C MET A 1 -11.29 -15.70 -2.12
N ASN A 2 -10.12 -16.23 -1.78
CA ASN A 2 -9.92 -17.01 -0.55
C ASN A 2 -9.92 -16.06 0.67
N SER A 3 -10.70 -16.36 1.71
CA SER A 3 -10.83 -15.52 2.91
C SER A 3 -9.48 -15.21 3.55
N ASP A 4 -8.57 -16.18 3.54
CA ASP A 4 -7.25 -16.10 4.16
C ASP A 4 -6.35 -15.01 3.56
N MET A 5 -6.59 -14.64 2.29
CA MET A 5 -5.82 -13.62 1.59
C MET A 5 -6.25 -12.20 1.96
N MET A 6 -7.46 -12.01 2.52
CA MET A 6 -7.89 -10.71 3.03
C MET A 6 -7.36 -10.45 4.44
N ASP A 7 -7.10 -11.51 5.21
CA ASP A 7 -6.60 -11.38 6.58
C ASP A 7 -5.15 -10.90 6.64
N ILE A 8 -4.32 -11.23 5.64
CA ILE A 8 -2.92 -10.79 5.63
C ILE A 8 -2.76 -9.26 5.54
N PHE A 9 -3.78 -8.53 5.07
CA PHE A 9 -3.75 -7.08 4.93
C PHE A 9 -4.46 -6.34 6.07
N LYS A 10 -5.17 -7.07 6.92
CA LYS A 10 -6.03 -6.47 7.94
C LYS A 10 -5.22 -5.77 9.02
N GLY A 11 -5.44 -4.47 9.15
CA GLY A 11 -4.71 -3.62 10.11
C GLY A 11 -3.24 -3.41 9.74
N LYS A 12 -2.84 -3.75 8.52
CA LYS A 12 -1.48 -3.62 8.02
C LYS A 12 -1.31 -2.37 7.16
N THR A 13 -0.05 -2.01 6.94
CA THR A 13 0.34 -1.11 5.85
C THR A 13 1.03 -1.95 4.79
N VAL A 14 0.70 -1.77 3.52
CA VAL A 14 1.18 -2.63 2.45
C VAL A 14 1.70 -1.78 1.31
N SER A 15 2.90 -2.07 0.84
CA SER A 15 3.43 -1.53 -0.42
C SER A 15 3.06 -2.49 -1.55
N PHE A 16 2.28 -2.02 -2.52
CA PHE A 16 1.89 -2.79 -3.71
C PHE A 16 2.78 -2.40 -4.88
N GLY A 17 3.46 -3.39 -5.47
CA GLY A 17 4.25 -3.21 -6.68
C GLY A 17 3.45 -3.50 -7.94
N SER A 18 3.68 -2.69 -8.97
CA SER A 18 3.22 -2.89 -10.33
C SER A 18 4.40 -2.72 -11.30
N SER A 19 4.22 -3.09 -12.57
CA SER A 19 5.24 -2.89 -13.61
C SER A 19 5.75 -1.44 -13.77
N THR A 20 4.99 -0.44 -13.31
CA THR A 20 5.34 0.97 -13.51
C THR A 20 5.67 1.72 -12.24
N ASP A 21 5.13 1.31 -11.09
CA ASP A 21 5.24 2.06 -9.85
C ASP A 21 4.90 1.20 -8.62
N THR A 22 5.20 1.74 -7.45
CA THR A 22 4.81 1.20 -6.15
C THR A 22 3.84 2.14 -5.43
N LEU A 23 2.83 1.58 -4.76
CA LEU A 23 1.88 2.36 -3.97
C LEU A 23 1.70 1.75 -2.58
N ALA A 24 2.05 2.52 -1.54
CA ALA A 24 1.78 2.13 -0.17
C ALA A 24 0.36 2.53 0.26
N VAL A 25 -0.32 1.63 0.96
CA VAL A 25 -1.71 1.77 1.40
C VAL A 25 -1.88 1.27 2.83
N LYS A 26 -2.58 2.03 3.68
CA LYS A 26 -3.08 1.61 5.00
C LYS A 26 -4.61 1.57 5.01
N ASN A 27 -5.19 1.00 6.07
CA ASN A 27 -6.65 0.89 6.22
C ASN A 27 -7.29 0.16 5.03
N ILE A 28 -6.66 -0.93 4.61
CA ILE A 28 -6.97 -1.64 3.37
C ILE A 28 -8.34 -2.30 3.44
N SER A 29 -9.10 -2.14 2.35
CA SER A 29 -10.28 -2.92 2.02
C SER A 29 -10.28 -3.25 0.53
N PHE A 30 -11.11 -4.21 0.12
CA PHE A 30 -11.28 -4.58 -1.27
C PHE A 30 -12.66 -4.12 -1.74
N GLN A 31 -12.72 -3.43 -2.87
CA GLN A 31 -13.97 -2.92 -3.44
C GLN A 31 -14.03 -3.19 -4.94
N GLU A 32 -15.19 -3.64 -5.42
CA GLU A 32 -15.44 -3.79 -6.85
C GLU A 32 -16.05 -2.52 -7.41
N ILE A 33 -15.39 -1.91 -8.40
CA ILE A 33 -15.81 -0.69 -9.08
C ILE A 33 -15.80 -0.98 -10.58
N HIS A 34 -16.96 -0.85 -11.24
CA HIS A 34 -17.12 -1.12 -12.68
C HIS A 34 -16.56 -2.50 -13.12
N ASN A 35 -16.90 -3.55 -12.38
CA ASN A 35 -16.45 -4.94 -12.61
C ASN A 35 -14.92 -5.14 -12.51
N LYS A 36 -14.22 -4.23 -11.83
CA LYS A 36 -12.80 -4.35 -11.51
C LYS A 36 -12.63 -4.31 -10.01
N LEU A 37 -11.78 -5.18 -9.51
CA LEU A 37 -11.44 -5.22 -8.09
C LEU A 37 -10.32 -4.23 -7.81
N PHE A 38 -10.53 -3.40 -6.79
CA PHE A 38 -9.54 -2.46 -6.28
C PHE A 38 -9.18 -2.79 -4.84
N VAL A 39 -7.89 -2.67 -4.53
CA VAL A 39 -7.46 -2.46 -3.15
C VAL A 39 -7.61 -0.98 -2.88
N VAL A 40 -8.39 -0.62 -1.87
CA VAL A 40 -8.63 0.77 -1.50
C VAL A 40 -8.24 1.01 -0.06
N GLY A 41 -7.78 2.22 0.22
CA GLY A 41 -7.36 2.62 1.56
C GLY A 41 -6.86 4.05 1.56
N GLU A 42 -5.86 4.31 2.37
CA GLU A 42 -5.29 5.64 2.56
C GLU A 42 -3.78 5.62 2.37
N ILE A 43 -3.22 6.73 1.89
CA ILE A 43 -1.77 6.91 1.78
C ILE A 43 -1.17 6.98 3.19
N PRO A 44 -0.21 6.10 3.54
CA PRO A 44 0.46 6.13 4.84
C PRO A 44 1.55 7.21 4.88
N LEU A 45 2.05 7.48 6.08
CA LEU A 45 3.21 8.35 6.30
C LEU A 45 4.42 7.88 5.49
N SER A 46 5.14 8.85 4.92
CA SER A 46 6.36 8.66 4.12
C SER A 46 6.15 7.96 2.77
N ALA A 47 4.90 7.75 2.33
CA ALA A 47 4.61 7.15 1.02
C ALA A 47 4.71 8.10 -0.17
N THR A 48 4.74 9.41 0.10
CA THR A 48 4.94 10.43 -0.93
C THR A 48 5.96 11.44 -0.45
N GLU A 49 6.71 12.04 -1.37
CA GLU A 49 7.59 13.15 -1.06
C GLU A 49 6.87 14.20 -0.20
N GLN A 50 7.52 14.60 0.90
CA GLN A 50 7.00 15.60 1.84
C GLN A 50 5.58 15.31 2.38
N ASN A 51 5.11 14.06 2.32
CA ASN A 51 3.79 13.66 2.78
C ASN A 51 2.61 14.39 2.08
N LEU A 52 2.80 14.81 0.83
CA LEU A 52 1.81 15.59 0.07
C LEU A 52 0.43 14.92 -0.02
N ALA A 53 0.36 13.59 -0.04
CA ALA A 53 -0.89 12.84 -0.13
C ALA A 53 -1.28 12.11 1.17
N LEU A 54 -0.65 12.40 2.31
CA LEU A 54 -0.93 11.71 3.58
C LEU A 54 -2.43 11.67 3.92
N ASN A 55 -2.92 10.48 4.27
CA ASN A 55 -4.32 10.18 4.59
C ASN A 55 -5.32 10.45 3.45
N LYS A 56 -4.87 10.70 2.21
CA LYS A 56 -5.77 10.76 1.07
C LYS A 56 -6.21 9.36 0.68
N SER A 57 -7.48 9.24 0.32
CA SER A 57 -8.01 7.99 -0.23
C SER A 57 -7.29 7.64 -1.52
N CYS A 58 -6.91 6.39 -1.67
CA CYS A 58 -6.23 5.87 -2.84
C CYS A 58 -6.77 4.48 -3.18
N ALA A 59 -6.51 4.06 -4.41
CA ALA A 59 -6.89 2.76 -4.91
C ALA A 59 -5.85 2.24 -5.90
N VAL A 60 -5.56 0.95 -5.84
CA VAL A 60 -4.80 0.22 -6.87
C VAL A 60 -5.67 -0.89 -7.43
N ALA A 61 -5.65 -1.04 -8.75
CA ALA A 61 -6.39 -2.11 -9.41
C ALA A 61 -5.70 -3.44 -9.09
N TRP A 62 -6.44 -4.41 -8.57
CA TRP A 62 -5.85 -5.69 -8.13
C TRP A 62 -5.25 -6.49 -9.29
N ASP A 63 -5.78 -6.30 -10.51
CA ASP A 63 -5.27 -6.91 -11.74
C ASP A 63 -3.91 -6.35 -12.19
N SER A 64 -3.49 -5.18 -11.67
CA SER A 64 -2.17 -4.59 -11.97
C SER A 64 -1.11 -4.87 -10.91
N VAL A 65 -1.46 -5.51 -9.79
CA VAL A 65 -0.52 -5.83 -8.70
C VAL A 65 0.30 -7.06 -9.09
N GLU A 66 1.62 -6.93 -9.04
CA GLU A 66 2.57 -8.01 -9.35
C GLU A 66 3.19 -8.60 -8.08
N ASP A 67 3.50 -7.75 -7.11
CA ASP A 67 4.01 -8.12 -5.80
C ASP A 67 3.50 -7.18 -4.70
N PHE A 68 3.76 -7.57 -3.45
CA PHE A 68 3.48 -6.72 -2.30
C PHE A 68 4.39 -7.05 -1.11
N ILE A 69 4.63 -6.03 -0.28
CA ILE A 69 5.32 -6.15 1.01
C ILE A 69 4.37 -5.70 2.10
N VAL A 70 4.15 -6.57 3.10
CA VAL A 70 3.27 -6.30 4.24
C VAL A 70 4.10 -5.83 5.43
N PHE A 71 3.70 -4.70 6.00
CA PHE A 71 4.25 -4.13 7.23
C PHE A 71 3.19 -4.21 8.33
N ASP A 72 3.63 -4.55 9.55
CA ASP A 72 2.76 -4.66 10.72
C ASP A 72 2.13 -3.32 11.11
N SER A 73 2.77 -2.20 10.77
CA SER A 73 2.27 -0.85 11.07
C SER A 73 2.79 0.22 10.12
N GLU A 74 2.12 1.38 10.12
CA GLU A 74 2.57 2.57 9.39
C GLU A 74 3.97 3.04 9.86
N SER A 75 4.29 2.87 11.15
CA SER A 75 5.61 3.24 11.67
C SER A 75 6.72 2.33 11.16
N GLU A 76 6.43 1.04 10.96
CA GLU A 76 7.41 0.12 10.38
C GLU A 76 7.67 0.46 8.92
N TYR A 77 6.61 0.73 8.15
CA TYR A 77 6.72 1.20 6.78
C TYR A 77 7.58 2.48 6.67
N SER A 78 7.30 3.51 7.49
CA SER A 78 8.07 4.77 7.45
C SER A 78 9.56 4.54 7.69
N LYS A 79 9.92 3.69 8.67
CA LYS A 79 11.33 3.37 8.95
C LYS A 79 12.00 2.65 7.79
N TRP A 80 11.28 1.79 7.09
CA TRP A 80 11.79 1.09 5.91
C TRP A 80 12.07 2.06 4.75
N VAL A 81 11.18 3.03 4.52
CA VAL A 81 11.39 4.09 3.52
C VAL A 81 12.62 4.93 3.88
N GLU A 82 12.69 5.43 5.12
CA GLU A 82 13.82 6.23 5.62
C GLU A 82 15.17 5.51 5.46
N ALA A 83 15.21 4.21 5.76
CA ALA A 83 16.42 3.40 5.60
C ALA A 83 16.81 3.18 4.13
N THR A 84 15.83 3.10 3.24
CA THR A 84 16.06 2.94 1.79
C THR A 84 16.62 4.24 1.20
N GLU A 85 16.01 5.39 1.53
CA GLU A 85 16.50 6.71 1.09
C GLU A 85 17.88 7.04 1.65
N ALA A 86 18.18 6.65 2.91
CA ALA A 86 19.49 6.86 3.53
C ALA A 86 20.60 5.94 2.97
N GLY A 87 20.24 4.82 2.33
CA GLY A 87 21.18 3.91 1.68
C GLY A 87 21.65 4.38 0.29
N GLU A 88 21.00 5.40 -0.26
CA GLU A 88 21.30 5.96 -1.59
C GLU A 88 22.22 7.20 -1.54
N THR A 89 22.71 7.60 -0.36
CA THR A 89 23.72 8.66 -0.14
C THR A 89 25.10 8.11 0.15
#